data_AF-A0A535TIU7-F1
#
_entry.id   AF-A0A535TIU7-F1
#
_cell.length_a   1.000
_cell.length_b   1.000
_cell.length_c   1.000
_cell.angle_alpha   90.00
_cell.angle_beta   90.00
_cell.angle_gamma   90.00
#
_symmetry.space_group_name_H-M   'P 1'
#
loop_
_entity.id
_entity.type
_entity.pdbx_description
1 polymer ?
#
loop_
_entity_poly.entity_id
_entity_poly.type
_entity_poly.pdbx_seq_one_letter_code
_entity_poly.pdbx_strand_id
1 'polypeptide(L)' 'MRASDLVEGKPQMAECNGTPIFLLKRGDVITAVSDTCSHAGGPLHEG' A
#
# COMPACT_ATOMS: atom_id res chain seq x y z
N MET A 1 4.22 -9.32 6.03
CA MET A 1 2.77 -9.07 6.07
C MET A 1 2.05 -10.18 5.32
N ARG A 2 0.97 -10.73 5.87
CA ARG A 2 0.11 -11.70 5.20
C ARG A 2 -1.09 -10.98 4.57
N ALA A 3 -1.69 -11.59 3.55
CA ALA A 3 -2.92 -11.08 2.94
C ALA A 3 -4.10 -10.97 3.93
N SER A 4 -4.10 -11.81 4.98
CA SER A 4 -5.06 -11.76 6.08
C SER A 4 -4.91 -10.54 6.99
N ASP A 5 -3.75 -9.88 6.97
CA ASP A 5 -3.46 -8.72 7.82
C ASP A 5 -3.96 -7.41 7.17
N LEU A 6 -4.40 -7.48 5.91
CA LEU A 6 -4.94 -6.34 5.18
C LEU A 6 -6.44 -6.15 5.48
N VAL A 7 -6.79 -4.92 5.84
CA VAL A 7 -8.16 -4.48 6.07
C VAL A 7 -8.77 -4.05 4.73
N GLU A 8 -9.93 -4.62 4.41
CA GLU A 8 -10.69 -4.31 3.21
C GLU A 8 -10.90 -2.79 3.06
N GLY A 9 -10.57 -2.24 1.89
CA GLY A 9 -10.74 -0.83 1.57
C GLY A 9 -9.82 0.13 2.32
N LYS A 10 -8.92 -0.34 3.18
CA LYS A 10 -8.00 0.50 3.95
C LYS A 10 -6.60 0.52 3.32
N PRO A 11 -6.05 1.70 2.99
CA PRO A 11 -4.65 1.84 2.64
C PRO A 11 -3.71 1.35 3.75
N GLN A 12 -2.71 0.57 3.39
CA GLN A 12 -1.65 0.11 4.29
C GLN A 12 -0.30 0.18 3.59
N MET A 13 0.77 0.33 4.36
CA MET A 13 2.14 0.35 3.84
C MET A 13 2.88 -0.95 4.21
N ALA A 14 3.68 -1.45 3.28
CA ALA A 14 4.70 -2.46 3.50
C ALA A 14 6.04 -2.00 2.92
N GLU A 15 7.15 -2.54 3.43
CA GLU A 15 8.48 -2.33 2.84
C GLU A 15 8.87 -3.53 1.99
N CYS A 16 9.45 -3.29 0.82
CA CYS A 16 10.07 -4.30 -0.02
C CYS A 16 11.46 -3.82 -0.45
N ASN A 17 12.52 -4.45 0.07
CA ASN A 17 13.92 -4.10 -0.21
C ASN A 17 14.21 -2.59 -0.04
N GLY A 18 13.76 -1.99 1.07
CA GLY A 18 13.91 -0.55 1.33
C GLY A 18 13.01 0.38 0.52
N THR A 19 12.17 -0.15 -0.37
CA THR A 19 11.16 0.63 -1.11
C THR A 19 9.81 0.57 -0.38
N PRO A 20 9.19 1.72 -0.04
CA PRO A 20 7.86 1.71 0.56
C PRO A 20 6.80 1.42 -0.52
N ILE A 21 5.89 0.48 -0.20
CA ILE A 21 4.85 -0.04 -1.09
C ILE A 21 3.49 0.23 -0.47
N PHE A 22 2.63 0.90 -1.24
CA PHE A 22 1.22 1.05 -0.94
C PHE A 22 0.50 -0.25 -1.25
N LEU A 23 -0.35 -0.68 -0.33
CA LEU A 23 -1.21 -1.85 -0.46
C LEU A 23 -2.67 -1.46 -0.26
N LEU A 24 -3.53 -1.95 -1.15
CA LEU A 24 -4.98 -1.85 -0.99
C LEU A 24 -5.63 -3.18 -1.34
N LYS A 25 -6.41 -3.71 -0.39
CA LYS A 25 -7.24 -4.89 -0.61
C LYS A 25 -8.65 -4.48 -1.03
N ARG A 26 -9.13 -5.10 -2.11
CA ARG A 26 -10.51 -5.03 -2.59
C ARG A 26 -11.00 -6.43 -2.94
N GLY A 27 -11.79 -7.03 -2.04
CA GLY A 27 -12.19 -8.44 -2.12
C GLY A 27 -10.96 -9.36 -2.08
N ASP A 28 -10.81 -10.20 -3.09
CA ASP A 28 -9.67 -11.12 -3.24
C ASP A 28 -8.47 -10.49 -3.98
N VAL A 29 -8.59 -9.22 -4.39
CA VAL A 29 -7.54 -8.51 -5.12
C VAL A 29 -6.74 -7.62 -4.19
N ILE A 30 -5.42 -7.73 -4.27
CA ILE A 30 -4.49 -6.82 -3.59
C ILE A 30 -3.73 -6.05 -4.67
N THR A 31 -3.85 -4.73 -4.66
CA THR A 31 -3.08 -3.84 -5.52
C THR A 31 -1.84 -3.37 -4.77
N ALA A 32 -0.70 -3.38 -5.46
CA ALA A 32 0.57 -2.89 -4.94
C ALA A 32 1.19 -1.86 -5.91
N VAL A 33 1.54 -0.69 -5.39
CA VAL A 33 2.27 0.36 -6.12
C VAL A 33 3.31 1.01 -5.22
N SER A 34 4.22 1.82 -5.77
CA SER A 34 5.10 2.66 -4.92
C SER A 34 4.23 3.49 -3.98
N ASP A 35 4.57 3.53 -2.69
CA ASP A 35 3.88 4.37 -1.72
C ASP A 35 4.23 5.85 -1.88
N THR A 36 5.13 6.21 -2.78
CA THR A 36 5.54 7.60 -3.00
C THR A 36 4.68 8.22 -4.11
N CYS A 37 3.94 9.28 -3.77
CA CYS A 37 3.21 10.07 -4.75
C CYS A 37 4.19 10.67 -5.77
N SER A 38 3.97 10.38 -7.06
CA SER A 38 4.85 10.83 -8.14
C SER A 38 4.86 12.35 -8.35
N HIS A 39 3.86 13.07 -7.83
CA HIS A 39 3.76 14.51 -7.95
C HIS A 39 4.40 15.23 -6.75
N ALA A 40 3.93 14.94 -5.54
CA ALA A 40 4.32 15.68 -4.33
C ALA A 40 5.37 14.95 -3.46
N GLY A 41 5.66 13.68 -3.74
CA GLY A 41 6.63 12.86 -2.99
C GLY A 41 6.13 12.34 -1.62
N GLY A 42 4.90 12.67 -1.22
CA GLY A 42 4.32 12.20 0.05
C GLY A 42 3.84 10.74 0.00
N PRO A 43 3.60 10.12 1.18
CA PRO A 43 3.09 8.76 1.30
C PRO A 43 1.64 8.64 0.81
N LEU A 44 1.37 7.69 -0.07
CA LEU A 44 0.04 7.46 -0.63
C LEU A 44 -0.91 6.82 0.38
N HIS A 45 -0.40 6.03 1.33
CA HIS A 45 -1.23 5.35 2.32
C HIS A 45 -1.81 6.28 3.40
N GLU A 46 -1.38 7.54 3.50
CA GLU A 46 -1.89 8.54 4.45
C GLU A 46 -3.06 9.38 3.87
N GLY A 47 -3.42 9.15 2.61
CA GLY A 47 -4.50 9.86 1.90
C GLY A 47 -5.90 9.28 2.07
#